data_AF-A0A378TZG9-F1
#
_entry.id   AF-A0A378TZG9-F1
#
_cell.length_a   1.000
_cell.length_b   1.000
_cell.length_c   1.000
_cell.angle_alpha   90.00
_cell.angle_beta   90.00
_cell.angle_gamma   90.00
#
_symmetry.space_group_name_H-M   'P 1'
#
loop_
_entity.id
_entity.type
_entity.pdbx_description
1 polymer ?
#
loop_
_entity_poly.entity_id
_entity_poly.type
_entity_poly.pdbx_seq_one_letter_code
_entity_poly.pdbx_strand_id
1 'polypeptide(L)'
;MKPLLFCLLTAAIGNCLYHLGLKSADIQGNPMRALSLYYAFAFILSLAAAPFFGPLKLSDGLVSAADWRIWLVAAGMVLIELGFFLAYRSGGSPQWSGVAVNGTAALLLVPLGILLFHEQFSMQKVLGIILTLSGIYFLASK
;
A
#
# COMPACT_ATOMS: atom_id res chain seq x y z
N MET A 1 19.26 11.71 0.10
CA MET A 1 18.73 10.99 -1.08
C MET A 1 19.04 9.50 -1.05
N LYS A 2 20.30 9.06 -0.90
CA LYS A 2 20.68 7.62 -0.83
C LYS A 2 19.88 6.76 0.18
N PRO A 3 19.64 7.20 1.44
CA PRO A 3 18.87 6.37 2.39
C PRO A 3 17.37 6.27 2.03
N LEU A 4 16.79 7.34 1.48
CA LEU A 4 15.40 7.33 1.03
C LEU A 4 15.18 6.32 -0.11
N LEU A 5 16.10 6.29 -1.08
CA LEU A 5 16.04 5.32 -2.18
C LEU A 5 16.10 3.88 -1.68
N PHE A 6 16.93 3.60 -0.67
CA PHE A 6 16.97 2.28 -0.05
C PHE A 6 15.62 1.90 0.57
N CYS A 7 15.00 2.78 1.36
CA CYS A 7 13.68 2.53 1.94
C CYS A 7 12.60 2.30 0.88
N LEU A 8 12.63 3.09 -0.21
CA LEU A 8 11.69 2.94 -1.33
C LEU A 8 11.90 1.61 -2.08
N LEU A 9 13.15 1.17 -2.23
CA LEU A 9 13.46 -0.14 -2.81
C LEU A 9 12.95 -1.28 -1.92
N THR A 10 13.09 -1.18 -0.60
CA THR A 10 12.51 -2.16 0.33
C THR A 10 11.00 -2.24 0.16
N ALA A 11 10.31 -1.10 0.09
CA ALA A 11 8.87 -1.05 -0.16
C ALA A 11 8.50 -1.66 -1.53
N ALA A 12 9.28 -1.37 -2.58
CA ALA A 12 9.05 -1.94 -3.90
C ALA A 12 9.21 -3.47 -3.93
N ILE A 13 10.24 -4.00 -3.27
CA ILE A 13 10.45 -5.46 -3.12
C ILE A 13 9.27 -6.08 -2.38
N GLY A 14 8.83 -5.46 -1.26
CA GLY A 14 7.66 -5.91 -0.52
C GLY A 14 6.40 -5.92 -1.40
N ASN A 15 6.20 -4.89 -2.21
CA ASN A 15 5.06 -4.81 -3.14
C ASN A 15 5.10 -5.91 -4.21
N CYS A 16 6.29 -6.27 -4.71
CA CYS A 16 6.47 -7.40 -5.63
C CYS A 16 6.08 -8.73 -4.96
N LEU A 17 6.57 -8.99 -3.75
CA LEU A 17 6.24 -10.21 -3.00
C LEU A 17 4.74 -10.31 -2.72
N TYR A 18 4.13 -9.19 -2.33
CA TYR A 18 2.70 -9.08 -2.10
C TYR A 18 1.89 -9.46 -3.35
N HIS A 19 2.19 -8.85 -4.50
CA HIS A 19 1.45 -9.15 -5.72
C HIS A 19 1.70 -10.57 -6.24
N LEU A 20 2.92 -11.08 -6.11
CA LEU A 20 3.26 -12.45 -6.49
C LEU A 20 2.47 -13.46 -5.64
N GLY A 21 2.48 -13.29 -4.32
CA GLY A 21 1.74 -14.15 -3.40
C GLY A 21 0.23 -14.11 -3.65
N LEU A 22 -0.33 -12.89 -3.75
CA LEU A 22 -1.76 -12.70 -3.94
C LEU A 22 -2.26 -13.22 -5.29
N LYS A 23 -1.48 -13.06 -6.37
CA LYS A 23 -1.87 -13.57 -7.70
C LYS A 23 -1.75 -15.09 -7.80
N SER A 24 -0.79 -15.68 -7.09
CA SER A 24 -0.54 -17.13 -7.11
C SER A 24 -1.49 -17.92 -6.20
N ALA A 25 -2.17 -17.24 -5.28
CA ALA A 25 -3.06 -17.88 -4.32
C ALA A 25 -4.40 -18.25 -4.98
N ASP A 26 -4.69 -19.55 -5.10
CA ASP A 26 -6.01 -20.06 -5.50
C ASP A 26 -6.97 -20.10 -4.29
N ILE A 27 -7.32 -18.92 -3.78
CA ILE A 27 -8.24 -18.82 -2.64
C ILE A 27 -9.67 -18.73 -3.16
N GLN A 28 -10.36 -19.86 -3.05
CA GLN A 28 -11.80 -19.94 -3.29
C GLN A 28 -12.58 -19.62 -2.01
N GLY A 29 -13.81 -19.12 -2.16
CA GLY A 29 -14.68 -18.73 -1.04
C GLY A 29 -14.45 -17.30 -0.54
N ASN A 30 -14.62 -17.09 0.76
CA ASN A 30 -14.67 -15.76 1.38
C ASN A 30 -13.24 -15.15 1.53
N PRO A 31 -12.93 -14.02 0.86
CA PRO A 31 -11.61 -13.37 0.93
C PRO A 31 -11.19 -12.96 2.34
N MET A 32 -12.15 -12.67 3.23
CA MET A 32 -11.85 -12.22 4.59
C MET A 32 -11.13 -13.30 5.40
N ARG A 33 -11.34 -14.59 5.09
CA ARG A 33 -10.62 -15.69 5.75
C ARG A 33 -9.14 -15.66 5.41
N ALA A 34 -8.80 -15.46 4.14
CA ALA A 34 -7.40 -15.33 3.74
C ALA A 34 -6.76 -14.05 4.29
N LEU A 35 -7.46 -12.91 4.20
CA LEU A 35 -6.98 -11.66 4.79
C LEU A 35 -6.68 -11.80 6.28
N SER A 36 -7.58 -12.42 7.05
CA SER A 36 -7.36 -12.63 8.48
C SER A 36 -6.09 -13.44 8.77
N LEU A 37 -5.77 -14.42 7.92
CA LEU A 37 -4.54 -15.20 8.03
C LEU A 37 -3.31 -14.39 7.61
N TYR A 38 -3.41 -13.60 6.54
CA TYR A 38 -2.32 -12.69 6.12
C TYR A 38 -1.96 -11.70 7.21
N TYR A 39 -2.94 -11.10 7.88
CA TYR A 39 -2.68 -10.20 9.00
C TYR A 39 -2.11 -10.90 10.22
N ALA A 40 -2.54 -12.12 10.52
CA ALA A 40 -1.94 -12.90 11.60
C ALA A 40 -0.45 -13.17 11.33
N PHE A 41 -0.10 -13.57 10.11
CA PHE A 41 1.30 -13.75 9.71
C PHE A 41 2.07 -12.43 9.68
N ALA A 42 1.47 -11.35 9.16
CA ALA A 42 2.09 -10.02 9.16
C ALA A 42 2.39 -9.54 10.59
N PHE A 43 1.45 -9.74 11.53
CA PHE A 43 1.63 -9.44 12.95
C PHE A 43 2.81 -10.21 13.55
N ILE A 44 2.90 -11.52 13.29
CA ILE A 44 4.03 -12.35 13.75
C ILE A 44 5.35 -11.86 13.17
N LEU A 45 5.38 -11.56 11.86
CA LEU A 45 6.58 -11.03 11.19
C LEU A 45 6.98 -9.67 11.74
N SER A 46 6.03 -8.78 12.04
CA SER A 46 6.28 -7.48 12.66
C SER A 46 6.88 -7.62 14.06
N LEU A 47 6.35 -8.53 14.89
CA LEU A 47 6.93 -8.82 16.21
C LEU A 47 8.33 -9.41 16.10
N ALA A 48 8.55 -10.34 15.17
CA ALA A 48 9.85 -10.94 14.92
C ALA A 48 10.87 -9.91 14.39
N ALA A 49 10.41 -8.91 13.62
CA ALA A 49 11.25 -7.85 13.08
C ALA A 49 11.54 -6.74 14.09
N ALA A 50 10.72 -6.58 15.14
CA ALA A 50 10.83 -5.48 16.10
C ALA A 50 12.24 -5.26 16.68
N PRO A 51 13.03 -6.30 17.05
CA PRO A 51 14.37 -6.11 17.59
C PRO A 51 15.34 -5.41 16.63
N PHE A 52 15.13 -5.48 15.31
CA PHE A 52 15.99 -4.84 14.32
C PHE A 52 15.79 -3.32 14.24
N PHE A 53 14.68 -2.80 14.78
CA PHE A 53 14.34 -1.38 14.75
C PHE A 53 14.61 -0.65 16.09
N GLY A 54 15.21 -1.36 17.04
CA GLY A 54 15.55 -0.84 18.36
C GLY A 54 14.89 -1.62 19.50
N PRO A 55 15.33 -1.41 20.75
CA PRO A 55 14.72 -2.07 21.90
C PRO A 55 13.31 -1.54 22.13
N LEU A 56 12.34 -2.45 22.28
CA LEU A 56 11.01 -2.11 22.79
C LEU A 56 11.15 -1.71 24.26
N LYS A 57 11.06 -0.42 24.57
CA LYS A 57 11.14 0.05 25.95
C LYS A 57 9.74 0.11 26.54
N LEU A 58 9.61 -0.27 27.81
CA LEU A 58 8.35 -0.10 28.55
C LEU A 58 7.91 1.39 28.60
N SER A 59 8.85 2.32 28.42
CA SER A 59 8.62 3.76 28.36
C SER A 59 8.06 4.26 27.03
N ASP A 60 8.06 3.46 25.96
CA ASP A 60 7.62 3.89 24.62
C ASP A 60 6.10 4.13 24.55
N GLY A 61 5.38 3.87 25.64
CA GLY A 61 3.93 4.01 25.75
C GLY A 61 3.22 2.88 24.99
N LEU A 62 1.99 2.60 25.39
CA LEU A 62 1.13 1.71 24.60
C LEU A 62 0.56 2.51 23.43
N VAL A 63 0.69 1.95 22.23
CA VAL A 63 -0.06 2.43 21.07
C VAL A 63 -1.55 2.21 21.38
N SER A 64 -2.29 3.30 21.58
CA SER A 64 -3.67 3.26 22.05
C SER A 64 -4.61 2.87 20.91
N ALA A 65 -5.41 1.83 21.09
CA ALA A 65 -6.50 1.50 20.18
C ALA A 65 -7.56 2.61 20.08
N ALA A 66 -7.52 3.64 20.92
CA ALA A 66 -8.36 4.84 20.77
C ALA A 66 -7.82 5.83 19.73
N ASP A 67 -6.57 5.69 19.26
CA ASP A 67 -6.05 6.52 18.18
C ASP A 67 -6.72 6.12 16.86
N TRP A 68 -7.59 7.01 16.37
CA TRP A 68 -8.33 6.83 15.12
C TRP A 68 -7.43 6.62 13.91
N ARG A 69 -6.17 7.06 13.95
CA ARG A 69 -5.19 6.87 12.87
C ARG A 69 -4.86 5.40 12.66
N ILE A 70 -4.82 4.61 13.74
CA ILE A 70 -4.60 3.16 13.67
C ILE A 70 -5.76 2.51 12.91
N TRP A 71 -6.99 2.91 13.24
CA TRP A 71 -8.18 2.43 12.55
C TRP A 71 -8.21 2.84 11.08
N LEU A 72 -7.77 4.06 10.76
CA LEU A 72 -7.66 4.51 9.37
C LEU A 72 -6.66 3.66 8.58
N VAL A 73 -5.47 3.38 9.14
CA VAL A 73 -4.47 2.52 8.49
C VAL A 73 -4.99 1.09 8.33
N ALA A 74 -5.59 0.52 9.38
CA ALA A 74 -6.14 -0.83 9.34
C ALA A 74 -7.25 -0.97 8.29
N ALA A 75 -8.18 0.00 8.21
CA ALA A 75 -9.21 0.03 7.19
C ALA A 75 -8.61 0.16 5.77
N GLY A 76 -7.59 1.01 5.62
CA GLY A 76 -6.87 1.19 4.37
C GLY A 76 -6.20 -0.10 3.89
N MET A 77 -5.52 -0.83 4.78
CA MET A 77 -4.96 -2.15 4.46
C MET A 77 -6.07 -3.07 3.91
N VAL A 78 -7.15 -3.28 4.67
CA VAL A 78 -8.23 -4.22 4.29
C VAL A 78 -8.80 -3.89 2.91
N LEU A 79 -9.01 -2.61 2.62
CA LEU A 79 -9.51 -2.16 1.31
C LEU A 79 -8.51 -2.41 0.18
N ILE A 80 -7.21 -2.19 0.42
CA ILE A 80 -6.15 -2.46 -0.54
C ILE A 80 -6.09 -3.96 -0.85
N GLU A 81 -6.05 -4.82 0.18
CA GLU A 81 -5.95 -6.26 -0.07
C GLU A 81 -7.22 -6.84 -0.70
N LEU A 82 -8.40 -6.40 -0.25
CA LEU A 82 -9.66 -6.79 -0.89
C LEU A 82 -9.71 -6.32 -2.35
N GLY A 83 -9.31 -5.07 -2.62
CA GLY A 83 -9.30 -4.49 -3.96
C GLY A 83 -8.42 -5.28 -4.93
N PHE A 84 -7.18 -5.57 -4.53
CA PHE A 84 -6.28 -6.37 -5.36
C PHE A 84 -6.73 -7.82 -5.50
N PHE A 85 -7.31 -8.41 -4.45
CA PHE A 85 -7.87 -9.76 -4.52
C PHE A 85 -8.98 -9.85 -5.56
N LEU A 86 -9.91 -8.89 -5.55
CA LEU A 86 -10.99 -8.80 -6.54
C LEU A 86 -10.43 -8.55 -7.95
N ALA A 87 -9.45 -7.66 -8.10
CA ALA A 87 -8.81 -7.38 -9.38
C ALA A 87 -8.12 -8.62 -10.00
N TYR A 88 -7.49 -9.46 -9.18
CA TYR A 88 -6.85 -10.68 -9.67
C TYR A 88 -7.84 -11.79 -9.99
N ARG A 89 -8.97 -11.86 -9.27
CA ARG A 89 -10.10 -12.75 -9.62
C ARG A 89 -10.79 -12.36 -10.92
N SER A 90 -10.82 -11.07 -11.25
CA SER A 90 -11.33 -10.60 -12.56
C SER A 90 -10.31 -10.73 -13.71
N GLY A 91 -9.20 -11.44 -13.50
CA GLY A 91 -8.18 -11.67 -14.54
C GLY A 91 -7.12 -10.55 -14.66
N GLY A 92 -7.09 -9.58 -13.75
CA GLY A 92 -6.10 -8.51 -13.76
C GLY A 92 -4.66 -9.03 -13.64
N SER A 93 -3.71 -8.37 -14.34
CA SER A 93 -2.28 -8.68 -14.22
C SER A 93 -1.65 -7.88 -13.06
N PRO A 94 -0.61 -8.43 -12.39
CA PRO A 94 0.09 -7.72 -11.33
C PRO A 94 0.69 -6.38 -11.73
N GLN A 95 1.28 -6.33 -12.92
CA GLN A 95 1.98 -5.14 -13.41
C GLN A 95 1.01 -3.99 -13.65
N TRP A 96 -0.09 -4.25 -14.37
CA TRP A 96 -1.10 -3.23 -14.66
C TRP A 96 -1.85 -2.80 -13.40
N SER A 97 -2.34 -3.77 -12.62
CA SER A 97 -3.15 -3.46 -11.43
C SER A 97 -2.37 -2.64 -10.41
N GLY A 98 -1.09 -2.97 -10.20
CA GLY A 98 -0.22 -2.23 -9.28
C GLY A 98 0.00 -0.78 -9.73
N VAL A 99 0.27 -0.55 -11.02
CA VAL A 99 0.45 0.81 -11.55
C VAL A 99 -0.85 1.60 -11.51
N ALA A 100 -1.96 1.00 -11.91
CA ALA A 100 -3.27 1.66 -11.90
C ALA A 100 -3.66 2.11 -10.49
N VAL A 101 -3.53 1.24 -9.49
CA VAL A 101 -3.88 1.56 -8.09
C VAL A 101 -2.93 2.61 -7.51
N ASN A 102 -1.61 2.41 -7.59
CA ASN A 102 -0.66 3.34 -6.99
C ASN A 102 -0.67 4.70 -7.69
N GLY A 103 -0.82 4.73 -9.02
CA GLY A 103 -0.97 5.96 -9.78
C GLY A 103 -2.27 6.68 -9.42
N THR A 104 -3.40 5.98 -9.35
CA THR A 104 -4.69 6.58 -8.93
C THR A 104 -4.62 7.09 -7.49
N ALA A 105 -4.03 6.32 -6.57
CA ALA A 105 -3.82 6.75 -5.19
C ALA A 105 -2.95 8.00 -5.11
N ALA A 106 -1.86 8.09 -5.89
CA ALA A 106 -1.05 9.30 -5.97
C ALA A 106 -1.88 10.51 -6.42
N LEU A 107 -2.72 10.34 -7.45
CA LEU A 107 -3.60 11.41 -7.93
C LEU A 107 -4.63 11.86 -6.89
N LEU A 108 -5.24 10.92 -6.16
CA LEU A 108 -6.19 11.21 -5.09
C LEU A 108 -5.52 11.84 -3.85
N LEU A 109 -4.27 11.47 -3.58
CA LEU A 109 -3.50 12.02 -2.47
C LEU A 109 -3.03 13.45 -2.73
N VAL A 110 -2.92 13.92 -3.98
CA VAL A 110 -2.55 15.31 -4.27
C VAL A 110 -3.51 16.32 -3.62
N PRO A 111 -4.84 16.31 -3.89
CA PRO A 111 -5.75 17.25 -3.26
C PRO A 111 -5.81 17.05 -1.73
N LEU A 112 -5.75 15.81 -1.25
CA LEU A 112 -5.69 15.53 0.19
C LEU A 112 -4.42 16.10 0.83
N GLY A 113 -3.28 16.06 0.13
CA GLY A 113 -2.01 16.64 0.56
C GLY A 113 -2.07 18.15 0.70
N ILE A 114 -2.73 18.81 -0.25
CA ILE A 114 -2.94 20.27 -0.21
C ILE A 114 -3.87 20.63 0.96
N LEU A 115 -4.99 19.91 1.12
CA LEU A 115 -6.03 20.24 2.10
C LEU A 115 -5.65 19.89 3.54
N LEU A 116 -5.08 18.71 3.76
CA LEU A 116 -4.82 18.16 5.11
C LEU A 116 -3.40 18.44 5.60
N PHE A 117 -2.42 18.49 4.68
CA PHE A 117 -1.00 18.66 5.03
C PHE A 117 -0.42 19.99 4.55
N HIS A 118 -1.25 20.87 3.96
CA HIS A 118 -0.86 22.19 3.47
C HIS A 118 0.35 22.15 2.51
N GLU A 119 0.44 21.08 1.72
CA GLU A 119 1.52 20.95 0.75
C GLU A 119 1.41 22.01 -0.36
N GLN A 120 2.55 22.54 -0.79
CA GLN A 120 2.60 23.44 -1.94
C GLN A 120 2.24 22.68 -3.23
N PHE A 121 1.45 23.34 -4.07
CA PHE A 121 1.08 22.85 -5.39
C PHE A 121 1.86 23.61 -6.46
N SER A 122 2.76 22.91 -7.16
CA SER A 122 3.62 23.50 -8.19
C SER A 122 3.22 23.04 -9.60
N MET A 123 3.65 23.79 -10.62
CA MET A 123 3.45 23.39 -12.03
C MET A 123 4.12 22.06 -12.37
N GLN A 124 5.16 21.67 -11.64
CA GLN A 124 5.79 20.36 -11.79
C GLN A 124 4.87 19.23 -11.33
N LYS A 125 4.10 19.43 -10.25
CA LYS A 125 3.09 18.45 -9.81
C LYS A 125 1.98 18.29 -10.86
N VAL A 126 1.58 19.37 -11.53
CA VAL A 126 0.60 19.31 -12.65
C VAL A 126 1.14 18.46 -13.80
N LEU A 127 2.39 18.68 -14.23
CA LEU A 127 3.02 17.83 -15.25
C LEU A 127 3.11 16.37 -14.81
N GLY A 128 3.46 16.11 -13.55
CA GLY A 128 3.49 14.77 -12.98
C GLY A 128 2.12 14.07 -13.02
N ILE A 129 1.03 14.80 -12.73
CA ILE A 129 -0.35 14.30 -12.85
C ILE A 129 -0.65 13.89 -14.29
N ILE A 130 -0.36 14.76 -15.27
CA ILE A 130 -0.60 14.48 -16.69
C ILE A 130 0.17 13.24 -17.14
N LEU A 131 1.45 13.13 -16.75
CA LEU A 131 2.28 11.97 -17.08
C LEU A 131 1.79 10.69 -16.41
N THR A 132 1.34 10.76 -15.16
CA THR A 132 0.77 9.62 -14.43
C THR A 132 -0.51 9.13 -15.11
N LEU A 133 -1.44 10.04 -15.45
CA LEU A 133 -2.65 9.72 -16.19
C LEU A 133 -2.34 9.11 -17.56
N SER A 134 -1.36 9.66 -18.27
CA SER A 134 -0.92 9.12 -19.58
C SER A 134 -0.35 7.71 -19.44
N GLY A 135 0.49 7.47 -18.44
CA GLY A 135 1.05 6.14 -18.17
C GLY A 135 -0.03 5.12 -17.81
N ILE A 136 -1.00 5.50 -16.97
CA ILE A 136 -2.16 4.67 -16.66
C ILE A 136 -2.95 4.39 -17.94
N TYR A 137 -3.22 5.40 -18.77
CA TYR A 137 -3.96 5.24 -20.02
C TYR A 137 -3.29 4.23 -20.97
N PHE A 138 -1.97 4.36 -21.20
CA PHE A 138 -1.24 3.47 -22.09
C PHE A 138 -1.17 2.03 -21.59
N LEU A 139 -1.11 1.83 -20.27
CA LEU A 139 -1.14 0.48 -19.70
C LEU A 139 -2.55 -0.10 -19.62
N ALA A 140 -3.59 0.74 -19.59
CA ALA A 140 -4.99 0.33 -19.68
C ALA A 140 -5.39 -0.07 -21.09
N SER A 141 -4.90 0.67 -22.10
CA SER A 141 -5.16 0.40 -23.50
C SER A 141 -4.45 -0.88 -23.91
N LYS A 142 -5.22 -1.91 -24.24
CA LYS A 142 -4.71 -3.16 -24.80
C LYS A 142 -3.98 -2.95 -26.12
#